data_AF-A0AA86UQ02-F1
#
_entry.id   AF-A0AA86UQ02-F1
#
_cell.length_a   1.000
_cell.length_b   1.000
_cell.length_c   1.000
_cell.angle_alpha   90.00
_cell.angle_beta   90.00
_cell.angle_gamma   90.00
#
_symmetry.space_group_name_H-M   'P 1'
#
loop_
_entity.id
_entity.type
_entity.pdbx_description
1 polymer ?
#
loop_
_entity_poly.entity_id
_entity_poly.type
_entity_poly.pdbx_seq_one_letter_code
_entity_poly.pdbx_strand_id
1 'polypeptide(L)'
;MNIQQLILNNCANVSLKRTPTKITSLTVNNTTITSIVGIEQMKQLQYVDLRDNCIISCEPLKHLINLQMLFIDNNCIQDLEFITTLPNYKLDWIYYQRTPTNSDIQNYQQLSNIGTEFTKHFELQLKKTLELIKTGPENYDEKMVLKYQNQVSGNRLEIKEDKELKDFKFVEKFNIKTLYISSCANVRFWRTPNNIICLENVCYCGLKSVRGIEKMKQLQTLGFQCNNVVDISCLKELPNLTSLNVGYNKIVDFSPVQRLIDRGQVSGIGTNCYGNYYQSRPTQQEIEDSKRLW
;
A
#
# COMPACT_ATOMS: atom_id res chain seq x y z
N MET A 1 -20.29 -12.70 -32.48
CA MET A 1 -21.03 -12.15 -31.33
C MET A 1 -20.40 -10.80 -31.01
N ASN A 2 -21.13 -9.68 -31.19
CA ASN A 2 -20.61 -8.34 -30.82
C ASN A 2 -20.78 -8.15 -29.32
N ILE A 3 -19.83 -8.67 -28.55
CA ILE A 3 -19.78 -8.42 -27.10
C ILE A 3 -19.40 -6.95 -26.94
N GLN A 4 -20.32 -6.14 -26.40
CA GLN A 4 -20.07 -4.73 -26.09
C GLN A 4 -19.57 -4.53 -24.66
N GLN A 5 -19.89 -5.47 -23.76
CA GLN A 5 -19.54 -5.40 -22.34
C GLN A 5 -18.90 -6.70 -21.86
N LEU A 6 -17.84 -6.60 -21.06
CA LEU A 6 -17.16 -7.72 -20.43
C LEU A 6 -17.09 -7.50 -18.91
N ILE A 7 -17.61 -8.47 -18.13
CA ILE A 7 -17.62 -8.43 -16.66
C ILE A 7 -16.89 -9.66 -16.12
N LEU A 8 -15.86 -9.45 -15.30
CA LEU A 8 -14.97 -10.49 -14.77
C LEU A 8 -14.88 -10.45 -13.24
N ASN A 9 -15.94 -10.00 -12.56
CA ASN A 9 -15.90 -9.80 -11.11
C ASN A 9 -15.65 -11.11 -10.34
N ASN A 10 -14.83 -11.05 -9.29
CA ASN A 10 -14.47 -12.20 -8.44
C ASN A 10 -13.80 -13.37 -9.18
N CYS A 11 -13.33 -13.17 -10.40
CA CYS A 11 -12.59 -14.18 -11.15
C CYS A 11 -11.15 -14.26 -10.66
N ALA A 12 -10.61 -15.48 -10.55
CA ALA A 12 -9.19 -15.71 -10.28
C ALA A 12 -8.38 -15.65 -11.58
N ASN A 13 -7.12 -15.22 -11.49
CA ASN A 13 -6.14 -15.24 -12.59
C ASN A 13 -6.57 -14.47 -13.86
N VAL A 14 -7.29 -13.35 -13.71
CA VAL A 14 -7.71 -12.51 -14.85
C VAL A 14 -6.48 -11.93 -15.57
N SER A 15 -6.47 -12.05 -16.90
CA SER A 15 -5.44 -11.45 -17.76
C SER A 15 -6.07 -10.73 -18.95
N LEU A 16 -5.80 -9.43 -19.10
CA LEU A 16 -6.39 -8.62 -20.16
C LEU A 16 -5.76 -8.86 -21.54
N LYS A 17 -4.57 -9.45 -21.62
CA LYS A 17 -3.87 -9.75 -22.89
C LYS A 17 -4.65 -10.67 -23.84
N ARG A 18 -5.58 -11.47 -23.32
CA ARG A 18 -6.36 -12.46 -24.08
C ARG A 18 -7.85 -12.15 -24.11
N THR A 19 -8.23 -10.91 -23.79
CA THR A 19 -9.64 -10.52 -23.75
C THR A 19 -10.09 -9.90 -25.08
N PRO A 20 -11.40 -9.97 -25.42
CA PRO A 20 -11.94 -9.35 -26.62
C PRO A 20 -11.66 -7.84 -26.68
N THR A 21 -11.19 -7.34 -27.84
CA THR A 21 -10.75 -5.94 -27.98
C THR A 21 -11.83 -4.98 -28.51
N LYS A 22 -12.94 -5.51 -29.03
CA LYS A 22 -14.07 -4.74 -29.58
C LYS A 22 -15.18 -4.51 -28.55
N ILE A 23 -14.80 -4.23 -27.30
CA ILE A 23 -15.72 -3.94 -26.20
C ILE A 23 -15.74 -2.43 -25.91
N THR A 24 -16.88 -1.93 -25.44
CA THR A 24 -17.07 -0.54 -25.00
C THR A 24 -17.16 -0.42 -23.48
N SER A 25 -17.42 -1.51 -22.76
CA SER A 25 -17.46 -1.55 -21.30
C SER A 25 -16.67 -2.74 -20.74
N LEU A 26 -15.81 -2.49 -19.76
CA LEU A 26 -15.05 -3.50 -19.03
C LEU A 26 -15.25 -3.32 -17.53
N THR A 27 -15.58 -4.41 -16.83
CA THR A 27 -15.68 -4.46 -15.37
C THR A 27 -14.85 -5.63 -14.87
N VAL A 28 -13.86 -5.37 -14.02
CA VAL A 28 -12.96 -6.37 -13.45
C VAL A 28 -12.76 -6.02 -12.00
N ASN A 29 -13.72 -6.39 -11.14
CA ASN A 29 -13.68 -6.03 -9.72
C ASN A 29 -13.32 -7.22 -8.85
N ASN A 30 -12.54 -6.99 -7.79
CA ASN A 30 -12.19 -8.03 -6.81
C ASN A 30 -11.52 -9.27 -7.42
N THR A 31 -10.54 -9.07 -8.30
CA THR A 31 -9.84 -10.17 -9.02
C THR A 31 -8.36 -10.26 -8.70
N THR A 32 -7.87 -9.40 -7.79
CA THR A 32 -6.46 -9.31 -7.37
C THR A 32 -5.47 -8.96 -8.48
N ILE A 33 -5.92 -8.49 -9.65
CA ILE A 33 -5.01 -8.14 -10.75
C ILE A 33 -4.07 -7.01 -10.34
N THR A 34 -2.79 -7.16 -10.68
CA THR A 34 -1.74 -6.17 -10.40
C THR A 34 -1.37 -5.33 -11.62
N SER A 35 -1.75 -5.79 -12.80
CA SER A 35 -1.41 -5.20 -14.09
C SER A 35 -2.60 -5.24 -15.04
N ILE A 36 -2.82 -4.12 -15.73
CA ILE A 36 -3.82 -3.97 -16.78
C ILE A 36 -3.20 -3.99 -18.19
N VAL A 37 -1.95 -4.44 -18.34
CA VAL A 37 -1.32 -4.62 -19.65
C VAL A 37 -2.20 -5.50 -20.55
N GLY A 38 -2.45 -5.01 -21.76
CA GLY A 38 -3.41 -5.56 -22.72
C GLY A 38 -4.66 -4.69 -22.88
N ILE A 39 -5.01 -3.85 -21.88
CA ILE A 39 -6.17 -2.96 -21.96
C ILE A 39 -6.00 -1.91 -23.08
N GLU A 40 -4.78 -1.50 -23.38
CA GLU A 40 -4.46 -0.52 -24.44
C GLU A 40 -4.90 -0.96 -25.84
N GLN A 41 -5.17 -2.24 -26.04
CA GLN A 41 -5.69 -2.80 -27.29
C GLN A 41 -7.20 -2.58 -27.45
N MET A 42 -7.92 -2.27 -26.37
CA MET A 42 -9.38 -2.11 -26.33
C MET A 42 -9.77 -0.66 -26.61
N LYS A 43 -9.36 -0.13 -27.76
CA LYS A 43 -9.48 1.30 -28.12
C LYS A 43 -10.93 1.83 -28.17
N GLN A 44 -11.93 0.95 -28.13
CA GLN A 44 -13.35 1.29 -28.12
C GLN A 44 -13.93 1.46 -26.70
N LEU A 45 -13.14 1.19 -25.65
CA LEU A 45 -13.59 1.34 -24.28
C LEU A 45 -14.03 2.77 -23.98
N GLN A 46 -15.25 2.87 -23.47
CA GLN A 46 -15.87 4.07 -22.92
C GLN A 46 -16.02 3.94 -21.41
N TYR A 47 -16.26 2.74 -20.90
CA TYR A 47 -16.46 2.47 -19.47
C TYR A 47 -15.45 1.44 -18.98
N VAL A 48 -14.73 1.75 -17.90
CA VAL A 48 -13.78 0.85 -17.24
C VAL A 48 -14.00 0.90 -15.74
N ASP A 49 -14.28 -0.25 -15.13
CA ASP A 49 -14.35 -0.43 -13.69
C ASP A 49 -13.35 -1.52 -13.28
N LEU A 50 -12.40 -1.14 -12.43
CA LEU A 50 -11.26 -1.94 -11.99
C LEU A 50 -11.12 -1.89 -10.46
N ARG A 51 -12.22 -1.62 -9.75
CA ARG A 51 -12.20 -1.46 -8.30
C ARG A 51 -11.78 -2.74 -7.57
N ASP A 52 -11.22 -2.57 -6.38
CA ASP A 52 -10.88 -3.68 -5.49
C ASP A 52 -9.87 -4.65 -6.12
N ASN A 53 -8.78 -4.13 -6.69
CA ASN A 53 -7.68 -4.95 -7.20
C ASN A 53 -6.35 -4.54 -6.57
N CYS A 54 -5.23 -4.91 -7.19
CA CYS A 54 -3.89 -4.59 -6.71
C CYS A 54 -3.09 -3.85 -7.77
N ILE A 55 -3.76 -3.09 -8.65
CA ILE A 55 -3.15 -2.40 -9.80
C ILE A 55 -2.17 -1.34 -9.30
N ILE A 56 -0.95 -1.34 -9.84
CA ILE A 56 0.13 -0.44 -9.39
C ILE A 56 0.30 0.75 -10.35
N SER A 57 -0.08 0.60 -11.62
CA SER A 57 0.08 1.63 -12.65
C SER A 57 -1.10 1.64 -13.62
N CYS A 58 -1.52 2.84 -14.00
CA CYS A 58 -2.55 3.10 -14.99
C CYS A 58 -2.01 3.56 -16.35
N GLU A 59 -0.70 3.51 -16.56
CA GLU A 59 -0.03 3.89 -17.82
C GLU A 59 -0.71 3.34 -19.09
N PRO A 60 -1.14 2.06 -19.15
CA PRO A 60 -1.81 1.53 -20.35
C PRO A 60 -3.10 2.27 -20.75
N LEU A 61 -3.76 2.98 -19.83
CA LEU A 61 -5.01 3.69 -20.10
C LEU A 61 -4.83 4.90 -21.01
N LYS A 62 -3.61 5.46 -21.14
CA LYS A 62 -3.32 6.61 -22.03
C LYS A 62 -3.61 6.37 -23.50
N HIS A 63 -3.78 5.11 -23.90
CA HIS A 63 -4.12 4.75 -25.27
C HIS A 63 -5.63 4.66 -25.53
N LEU A 64 -6.47 4.79 -24.49
CA LEU A 64 -7.92 4.68 -24.56
C LEU A 64 -8.58 6.02 -24.90
N ILE A 65 -8.50 6.40 -26.17
CA ILE A 65 -8.98 7.68 -26.70
C ILE A 65 -10.49 7.94 -26.54
N ASN A 66 -11.27 6.89 -26.30
CA ASN A 66 -12.73 6.95 -26.16
C ASN A 66 -13.21 6.80 -24.71
N LEU A 67 -12.29 6.71 -23.73
CA LEU A 67 -12.64 6.46 -22.34
C LEU A 67 -13.42 7.65 -21.77
N GLN A 68 -14.60 7.36 -21.23
CA GLN A 68 -15.53 8.32 -20.63
C GLN A 68 -15.67 8.10 -19.13
N MET A 69 -15.56 6.87 -18.66
CA MET A 69 -15.79 6.51 -17.26
C MET A 69 -14.72 5.55 -16.77
N LEU A 70 -14.10 5.87 -15.63
CA LEU A 70 -13.05 5.08 -15.01
C LEU A 70 -13.25 4.94 -13.50
N PHE A 71 -13.34 3.71 -13.00
CA PHE A 71 -13.36 3.42 -11.56
C PHE A 71 -12.11 2.59 -11.23
N ILE A 72 -11.28 3.08 -10.33
CA ILE A 72 -9.97 2.47 -9.98
C ILE A 72 -9.74 2.46 -8.45
N ASP A 73 -10.79 2.62 -7.66
CA ASP A 73 -10.71 2.59 -6.19
C ASP A 73 -10.16 1.28 -5.65
N ASN A 74 -9.62 1.34 -4.42
CA ASN A 74 -9.08 0.16 -3.73
C ASN A 74 -8.06 -0.60 -4.60
N ASN A 75 -7.11 0.13 -5.18
CA ASN A 75 -5.94 -0.37 -5.89
C ASN A 75 -4.63 0.08 -5.21
N CYS A 76 -3.48 -0.26 -5.79
CA CYS A 76 -2.14 0.10 -5.31
C CYS A 76 -1.46 1.21 -6.14
N ILE A 77 -2.24 2.01 -6.87
CA ILE A 77 -1.76 3.09 -7.75
C ILE A 77 -1.09 4.18 -6.91
N GLN A 78 0.13 4.57 -7.29
CA GLN A 78 0.97 5.46 -6.48
C GLN A 78 0.86 6.94 -6.84
N ASP A 79 0.73 7.25 -8.11
CA ASP A 79 0.58 8.59 -8.69
C ASP A 79 -0.62 8.65 -9.63
N LEU A 80 -1.15 9.86 -9.83
CA LEU A 80 -2.21 10.13 -10.79
C LEU A 80 -1.70 10.91 -12.00
N GLU A 81 -0.39 10.94 -12.23
CA GLU A 81 0.22 11.68 -13.34
C GLU A 81 -0.33 11.20 -14.68
N PHE A 82 -0.64 9.91 -14.80
CA PHE A 82 -1.26 9.32 -15.98
C PHE A 82 -2.55 10.04 -16.43
N ILE A 83 -3.31 10.66 -15.51
CA ILE A 83 -4.54 11.40 -15.84
C ILE A 83 -4.22 12.56 -16.80
N THR A 84 -3.09 13.24 -16.59
CA THR A 84 -2.63 14.34 -17.46
C THR A 84 -2.23 13.86 -18.85
N THR A 85 -1.93 12.57 -18.98
CA THR A 85 -1.55 11.92 -20.24
C THR A 85 -2.74 11.29 -20.98
N LEU A 86 -3.94 11.30 -20.38
CA LEU A 86 -5.14 10.77 -21.02
C LEU A 86 -5.50 11.66 -22.22
N PRO A 87 -5.69 11.07 -23.41
CA PRO A 87 -5.69 11.78 -24.69
C PRO A 87 -6.92 12.68 -24.94
N ASN A 88 -7.85 12.84 -24.00
CA ASN A 88 -8.95 13.80 -24.15
C ASN A 88 -9.68 14.18 -22.86
N TYR A 89 -10.15 15.43 -22.83
CA TYR A 89 -10.92 16.10 -21.76
C TYR A 89 -12.34 15.54 -21.51
N LYS A 90 -12.65 14.31 -21.96
CA LYS A 90 -14.01 13.73 -22.01
C LYS A 90 -14.29 12.66 -20.96
N LEU A 91 -13.43 12.52 -19.95
CA LEU A 91 -13.77 11.68 -18.81
C LEU A 91 -14.88 12.37 -18.01
N ASP A 92 -16.07 11.82 -18.12
CA ASP A 92 -17.24 12.26 -17.37
C ASP A 92 -17.02 11.99 -15.87
N TRP A 93 -16.48 10.80 -15.52
CA TRP A 93 -16.18 10.44 -14.13
C TRP A 93 -14.91 9.58 -13.99
N ILE A 94 -14.06 9.95 -13.02
CA ILE A 94 -13.02 9.07 -12.45
C ILE A 94 -13.30 8.89 -10.96
N TYR A 95 -13.45 7.65 -10.50
CA TYR A 95 -13.57 7.31 -9.08
C TYR A 95 -12.26 6.68 -8.58
N TYR A 96 -11.62 7.34 -7.62
CA TYR A 96 -10.36 6.91 -7.03
C TYR A 96 -10.26 7.34 -5.55
N GLN A 97 -10.55 6.43 -4.63
CA GLN A 97 -10.43 6.63 -3.20
C GLN A 97 -9.05 6.19 -2.68
N ARG A 98 -8.06 7.08 -2.82
CA ARG A 98 -6.86 7.09 -1.97
C ARG A 98 -6.61 8.50 -1.47
N THR A 99 -6.00 8.63 -0.28
CA THR A 99 -5.54 9.92 0.24
C THR A 99 -4.61 10.59 -0.78
N PRO A 100 -4.96 11.77 -1.32
CA PRO A 100 -4.14 12.45 -2.31
C PRO A 100 -2.82 12.94 -1.68
N THR A 101 -1.74 12.90 -2.46
CA THR A 101 -0.42 13.45 -2.15
C THR A 101 -0.30 14.90 -2.64
N ASN A 102 0.72 15.64 -2.18
CA ASN A 102 0.93 17.04 -2.60
C ASN A 102 1.17 17.20 -4.12
N SER A 103 1.79 16.21 -4.76
CA SER A 103 1.96 16.18 -6.22
C SER A 103 0.62 16.00 -6.93
N ASP A 104 -0.28 15.20 -6.36
CA ASP A 104 -1.64 15.05 -6.91
C ASP A 104 -2.36 16.41 -6.87
N ILE A 105 -2.23 17.17 -5.78
CA ILE A 105 -2.84 18.50 -5.60
C ILE A 105 -2.38 19.51 -6.66
N GLN A 106 -1.09 19.54 -7.01
CA GLN A 106 -0.57 20.44 -8.04
C GLN A 106 -1.10 20.08 -9.44
N ASN A 107 -1.16 18.79 -9.77
CA ASN A 107 -1.76 18.31 -11.02
C ASN A 107 -3.27 18.62 -11.09
N TYR A 108 -3.97 18.62 -9.96
CA TYR A 108 -5.40 18.98 -9.88
C TYR A 108 -5.69 20.46 -10.12
N GLN A 109 -4.82 21.38 -9.69
CA GLN A 109 -5.00 22.81 -9.96
C GLN A 109 -5.01 23.11 -11.47
N GLN A 110 -4.29 22.31 -12.26
CA GLN A 110 -4.33 22.41 -13.73
C GLN A 110 -5.64 21.87 -14.31
N LEU A 111 -6.20 20.79 -13.74
CA LEU A 111 -7.47 20.17 -14.17
C LEU A 111 -8.71 20.99 -13.78
N SER A 112 -8.69 21.67 -12.63
CA SER A 112 -9.75 22.57 -12.14
C SER A 112 -10.11 23.66 -13.14
N ASN A 113 -9.12 24.18 -13.86
CA ASN A 113 -9.30 25.22 -14.88
C ASN A 113 -10.01 24.71 -16.16
N ILE A 114 -10.30 23.41 -16.26
CA ILE A 114 -10.86 22.78 -17.47
C ILE A 114 -12.37 22.46 -17.34
N GLY A 115 -13.00 22.83 -16.21
CA GLY A 115 -14.47 22.99 -16.14
C GLY A 115 -15.31 21.77 -16.52
N THR A 116 -15.26 20.70 -15.72
CA THR A 116 -16.18 19.55 -15.86
C THR A 116 -16.91 19.25 -14.55
N GLU A 117 -18.04 18.54 -14.61
CA GLU A 117 -18.85 18.18 -13.43
C GLU A 117 -18.08 17.34 -12.38
N PHE A 118 -16.94 16.77 -12.78
CA PHE A 118 -15.84 16.26 -11.94
C PHE A 118 -15.53 17.21 -10.78
N THR A 119 -15.55 18.52 -11.04
CA THR A 119 -15.22 19.54 -10.07
C THR A 119 -16.21 19.58 -8.92
N LYS A 120 -17.48 19.16 -9.02
CA LYS A 120 -18.46 19.40 -7.93
C LYS A 120 -18.46 18.35 -6.81
N HIS A 121 -18.41 17.06 -7.14
CA HIS A 121 -18.29 15.99 -6.14
C HIS A 121 -16.86 15.87 -5.62
N PHE A 122 -15.87 16.04 -6.51
CA PHE A 122 -14.48 16.15 -6.11
C PHE A 122 -14.18 17.49 -5.44
N GLU A 123 -14.89 18.60 -5.70
CA GLU A 123 -14.87 19.81 -4.84
C GLU A 123 -15.52 19.56 -3.51
N LEU A 124 -16.56 18.72 -3.40
CA LEU A 124 -17.15 18.43 -2.09
C LEU A 124 -16.20 17.55 -1.27
N GLN A 125 -15.52 16.61 -1.91
CA GLN A 125 -14.44 15.81 -1.32
C GLN A 125 -13.18 16.64 -1.11
N LEU A 126 -12.84 17.59 -1.99
CA LEU A 126 -11.74 18.54 -1.86
C LEU A 126 -12.12 19.62 -0.85
N LYS A 127 -13.39 19.98 -0.63
CA LYS A 127 -13.86 20.90 0.42
C LYS A 127 -13.91 20.18 1.76
N LYS A 128 -14.27 18.90 1.81
CA LYS A 128 -14.07 18.04 2.99
C LYS A 128 -12.59 17.80 3.26
N THR A 129 -11.79 17.58 2.22
CA THR A 129 -10.34 17.42 2.32
C THR A 129 -9.67 18.76 2.60
N LEU A 130 -10.22 19.89 2.14
CA LEU A 130 -9.81 21.26 2.44
C LEU A 130 -10.37 21.74 3.78
N GLU A 131 -11.43 21.16 4.32
CA GLU A 131 -11.82 21.29 5.73
C GLU A 131 -10.90 20.44 6.59
N LEU A 132 -10.51 19.24 6.13
CA LEU A 132 -9.48 18.39 6.71
C LEU A 132 -8.06 19.00 6.57
N ILE A 133 -7.81 19.87 5.59
CA ILE A 133 -6.57 20.64 5.37
C ILE A 133 -6.65 22.03 6.01
N LYS A 134 -7.83 22.66 6.12
CA LYS A 134 -8.07 23.80 7.04
C LYS A 134 -7.92 23.36 8.49
N THR A 135 -8.05 22.06 8.75
CA THR A 135 -7.63 21.37 9.97
C THR A 135 -6.29 20.62 9.84
N GLY A 136 -5.57 20.72 8.72
CA GLY A 136 -4.13 20.53 8.45
C GLY A 136 -3.42 19.17 8.64
N PRO A 137 -2.56 18.70 7.72
CA PRO A 137 -1.50 17.70 8.02
C PRO A 137 -0.43 18.22 8.99
N GLU A 138 -0.25 19.54 9.10
CA GLU A 138 0.48 20.16 10.21
C GLU A 138 -0.20 19.82 11.53
N ASN A 139 -1.53 19.79 11.59
CA ASN A 139 -2.27 19.40 12.79
C ASN A 139 -2.30 17.87 13.03
N TYR A 140 -2.20 16.99 12.02
CA TYR A 140 -2.06 15.55 12.34
C TYR A 140 -0.71 15.27 12.98
N ASP A 141 0.37 15.74 12.35
CA ASP A 141 1.71 15.54 12.91
C ASP A 141 1.86 16.32 14.24
N GLU A 142 1.31 17.53 14.37
CA GLU A 142 1.24 18.29 15.64
C GLU A 142 0.33 17.63 16.68
N LYS A 143 -0.84 17.10 16.31
CA LYS A 143 -1.72 16.33 17.22
C LYS A 143 -1.00 15.10 17.74
N MET A 144 -0.32 14.35 16.87
CA MET A 144 0.48 13.20 17.28
C MET A 144 1.66 13.65 18.16
N VAL A 145 2.33 14.76 17.82
CA VAL A 145 3.36 15.36 18.68
C VAL A 145 2.79 15.70 20.06
N LEU A 146 1.70 16.45 20.16
CA LEU A 146 1.07 16.80 21.42
C LEU A 146 0.61 15.57 22.22
N LYS A 147 0.13 14.53 21.53
CA LYS A 147 -0.31 13.25 22.13
C LYS A 147 0.86 12.45 22.69
N TYR A 148 2.00 12.44 22.01
CA TYR A 148 3.13 11.56 22.32
C TYR A 148 4.33 12.25 22.97
N GLN A 149 4.40 13.59 23.03
CA GLN A 149 5.55 14.33 23.56
C GLN A 149 5.95 13.91 24.98
N ASN A 150 4.98 13.58 25.83
CA ASN A 150 5.22 13.17 27.21
C ASN A 150 5.55 11.66 27.36
N GLN A 151 5.46 10.90 26.27
CA GLN A 151 5.77 9.46 26.21
C GLN A 151 7.15 9.20 25.61
N VAL A 152 7.81 10.25 25.10
CA VAL A 152 9.19 10.16 24.59
C VAL A 152 10.14 10.00 25.76
N SER A 153 10.93 8.92 25.73
CA SER A 153 11.98 8.65 26.70
C SER A 153 13.33 8.61 25.98
N GLY A 154 14.07 9.72 26.07
CA GLY A 154 15.31 9.90 25.31
C GLY A 154 15.07 9.83 23.81
N ASN A 155 15.63 8.80 23.15
CA ASN A 155 15.46 8.56 21.71
C ASN A 155 14.46 7.42 21.40
N ARG A 156 13.64 7.03 22.38
CA ARG A 156 12.67 5.94 22.27
C ARG A 156 11.24 6.46 22.41
N LEU A 157 10.35 5.92 21.58
CA LEU A 157 8.91 6.10 21.71
C LEU A 157 8.19 4.76 21.61
N GLU A 158 7.17 4.57 22.43
CA GLU A 158 6.33 3.38 22.46
C GLU A 158 4.87 3.78 22.30
N ILE A 159 4.19 3.18 21.32
CA ILE A 159 2.82 3.48 20.97
C ILE A 159 2.00 2.19 21.05
N LYS A 160 0.93 2.20 21.84
CA LYS A 160 0.05 1.05 22.02
C LYS A 160 -1.40 1.42 21.83
N GLU A 161 -2.15 0.52 21.18
CA GLU A 161 -3.61 0.57 21.11
C GLU A 161 -4.18 1.86 20.50
N ASP A 162 -3.38 2.57 19.69
CA ASP A 162 -3.85 3.79 19.04
C ASP A 162 -4.59 3.48 17.73
N LYS A 163 -5.90 3.70 17.77
CA LYS A 163 -6.80 3.54 16.61
C LYS A 163 -6.72 4.71 15.62
N GLU A 164 -6.14 5.84 16.02
CA GLU A 164 -5.98 7.03 15.18
C GLU A 164 -4.63 7.07 14.45
N LEU A 165 -3.67 6.23 14.84
CA LEU A 165 -2.33 6.21 14.27
C LEU A 165 -2.36 5.70 12.83
N LYS A 166 -1.89 6.52 11.90
CA LYS A 166 -1.88 6.21 10.45
C LYS A 166 -0.49 5.97 9.90
N ASP A 167 0.49 6.73 10.36
CA ASP A 167 1.90 6.64 9.98
C ASP A 167 2.80 7.28 11.06
N PHE A 168 4.10 7.33 10.79
CA PHE A 168 5.13 7.66 11.78
C PHE A 168 5.89 8.94 11.46
N LYS A 169 5.46 9.77 10.51
CA LYS A 169 6.25 10.94 10.10
C LYS A 169 6.52 11.91 11.25
N PHE A 170 5.53 12.09 12.13
CA PHE A 170 5.63 12.98 13.29
C PHE A 170 6.82 12.67 14.22
N VAL A 171 7.34 11.43 14.23
CA VAL A 171 8.47 11.07 15.10
C VAL A 171 9.78 11.77 14.72
N GLU A 172 9.88 12.34 13.52
CA GLU A 172 11.00 13.20 13.11
C GLU A 172 11.15 14.43 14.02
N LYS A 173 10.06 14.86 14.67
CA LYS A 173 10.06 15.98 15.63
C LYS A 173 10.72 15.64 16.97
N PHE A 174 10.94 14.35 17.26
CA PHE A 174 11.38 13.87 18.57
C PHE A 174 12.78 13.23 18.57
N ASN A 175 13.56 13.38 17.50
CA ASN A 175 14.89 12.74 17.34
C ASN A 175 14.89 11.24 17.73
N ILE A 176 13.78 10.55 17.44
CA ILE A 176 13.59 9.15 17.81
C ILE A 176 14.49 8.28 16.95
N LYS A 177 15.14 7.30 17.59
CA LYS A 177 15.91 6.24 16.92
C LYS A 177 15.24 4.88 17.07
N THR A 178 14.47 4.70 18.13
CA THR A 178 13.82 3.43 18.47
C THR A 178 12.32 3.61 18.65
N LEU A 179 11.52 2.89 17.87
CA LEU A 179 10.07 2.99 17.87
C LEU A 179 9.43 1.61 18.09
N TYR A 180 8.50 1.54 19.04
CA TYR A 180 7.72 0.34 19.36
C TYR A 180 6.24 0.59 19.10
N ILE A 181 5.55 -0.30 18.38
CA ILE A 181 4.15 -0.05 17.97
C ILE A 181 3.28 -1.29 18.06
N SER A 182 2.41 -1.43 19.06
CA SER A 182 1.52 -2.60 19.13
C SER A 182 0.05 -2.21 19.05
N SER A 183 -0.76 -3.05 18.41
CA SER A 183 -2.24 -2.95 18.40
C SER A 183 -2.78 -1.64 17.81
N CYS A 184 -2.06 -1.03 16.86
CA CYS A 184 -2.47 0.21 16.20
C CYS A 184 -3.08 -0.11 14.83
N ALA A 185 -4.40 -0.04 14.71
CA ALA A 185 -5.11 -0.45 13.50
C ALA A 185 -4.91 0.56 12.35
N ASN A 186 -4.73 0.06 11.11
CA ASN A 186 -4.62 0.84 9.87
C ASN A 186 -3.29 1.59 9.64
N VAL A 187 -2.25 1.27 10.41
CA VAL A 187 -0.92 1.83 10.22
C VAL A 187 -0.36 1.48 8.83
N ARG A 188 0.32 2.45 8.18
CA ARG A 188 0.96 2.28 6.87
C ARG A 188 2.33 2.96 6.80
N PHE A 189 3.23 2.40 6.00
CA PHE A 189 4.59 2.89 5.81
C PHE A 189 4.73 3.95 4.69
N TRP A 190 3.69 4.74 4.41
CA TRP A 190 3.70 5.69 3.27
C TRP A 190 4.44 7.02 3.52
N ARG A 191 4.59 7.40 4.80
CA ARG A 191 5.25 8.62 5.29
C ARG A 191 6.19 8.18 6.41
N THR A 192 7.33 7.64 6.00
CA THR A 192 8.30 7.03 6.90
C THR A 192 9.40 8.03 7.29
N PRO A 193 9.81 8.04 8.56
CA PRO A 193 10.91 8.88 9.05
C PRO A 193 12.26 8.29 8.63
N ASN A 194 13.22 9.14 8.27
CA ASN A 194 14.54 8.67 7.82
C ASN A 194 15.54 8.35 8.96
N ASN A 195 15.25 8.78 10.18
CA ASN A 195 16.16 8.73 11.34
C ASN A 195 15.99 7.50 12.25
N ILE A 196 15.02 6.63 11.97
CA ILE A 196 14.77 5.42 12.78
C ILE A 196 15.81 4.34 12.46
N ILE A 197 16.40 3.80 13.52
CA ILE A 197 17.39 2.72 13.50
C ILE A 197 16.73 1.39 13.90
N CYS A 198 15.80 1.43 14.86
CA CYS A 198 15.12 0.27 15.38
C CYS A 198 13.60 0.49 15.36
N LEU A 199 12.89 -0.33 14.59
CA LEU A 199 11.43 -0.37 14.57
C LEU A 199 10.99 -1.78 14.96
N GLU A 200 10.58 -1.96 16.21
CA GLU A 200 10.27 -3.29 16.75
C GLU A 200 8.81 -3.41 17.16
N ASN A 201 8.34 -4.65 17.24
CA ASN A 201 7.02 -5.01 17.74
C ASN A 201 5.86 -4.34 17.02
N VAL A 202 5.97 -4.06 15.71
CA VAL A 202 4.86 -3.59 14.89
C VAL A 202 3.83 -4.70 14.74
N CYS A 203 3.10 -5.05 15.80
CA CYS A 203 2.25 -6.24 15.87
C CYS A 203 0.78 -5.89 16.00
N TYR A 204 -0.11 -6.77 15.51
CA TYR A 204 -1.56 -6.57 15.55
C TYR A 204 -2.02 -5.25 14.91
N CYS A 205 -1.27 -4.75 13.93
CA CYS A 205 -1.57 -3.50 13.23
C CYS A 205 -2.40 -3.71 11.95
N GLY A 206 -2.64 -4.97 11.58
CA GLY A 206 -3.39 -5.34 10.38
C GLY A 206 -2.62 -5.10 9.08
N LEU A 207 -1.28 -5.03 9.14
CA LEU A 207 -0.44 -4.74 7.98
C LEU A 207 -0.62 -5.83 6.92
N LYS A 208 -0.97 -5.41 5.70
CA LYS A 208 -0.97 -6.28 4.50
C LYS A 208 0.26 -6.07 3.62
N SER A 209 0.94 -4.93 3.79
CA SER A 209 2.13 -4.55 3.04
C SER A 209 3.03 -3.69 3.92
N VAL A 210 4.34 -3.82 3.70
CA VAL A 210 5.39 -2.98 4.30
C VAL A 210 6.00 -1.99 3.30
N ARG A 211 5.36 -1.78 2.15
CA ARG A 211 5.87 -0.85 1.12
C ARG A 211 5.95 0.59 1.64
N GLY A 212 7.05 1.26 1.29
CA GLY A 212 7.48 2.56 1.81
C GLY A 212 8.50 2.46 2.94
N ILE A 213 8.67 1.26 3.53
CA ILE A 213 9.74 1.00 4.50
C ILE A 213 11.13 1.12 3.86
N GLU A 214 11.26 0.86 2.56
CA GLU A 214 12.51 0.97 1.79
C GLU A 214 13.15 2.37 1.84
N LYS A 215 12.41 3.39 2.28
CA LYS A 215 12.92 4.76 2.48
C LYS A 215 13.71 4.91 3.78
N MET A 216 13.50 4.04 4.78
CA MET A 216 14.17 4.07 6.08
C MET A 216 15.58 3.50 5.99
N LYS A 217 16.48 4.16 5.25
CA LYS A 217 17.81 3.63 4.90
C LYS A 217 18.73 3.39 6.11
N GLN A 218 18.44 3.99 7.26
CA GLN A 218 19.18 3.81 8.51
C GLN A 218 18.69 2.63 9.36
N LEU A 219 17.60 1.96 8.95
CA LEU A 219 16.98 0.90 9.73
C LEU A 219 17.91 -0.33 9.82
N GLN A 220 18.23 -0.71 11.06
CA GLN A 220 19.06 -1.87 11.41
C GLN A 220 18.24 -3.02 11.97
N THR A 221 17.19 -2.69 12.74
CA THR A 221 16.30 -3.69 13.33
C THR A 221 14.86 -3.41 12.93
N LEU A 222 14.18 -4.45 12.45
CA LEU A 222 12.79 -4.40 12.01
C LEU A 222 11.99 -5.59 12.57
N GLY A 223 10.90 -5.31 13.28
CA GLY A 223 9.95 -6.31 13.75
C GLY A 223 8.51 -5.94 13.38
N PHE A 224 7.85 -6.77 12.58
CA PHE A 224 6.43 -6.60 12.21
C PHE A 224 5.65 -7.91 12.32
N GLN A 225 5.96 -8.70 13.33
CA GLN A 225 5.30 -9.97 13.60
C GLN A 225 3.80 -9.82 13.88
N CYS A 226 3.03 -10.89 13.74
CA CYS A 226 1.58 -10.92 13.98
C CYS A 226 0.82 -9.92 13.09
N ASN A 227 1.02 -10.00 11.77
CA ASN A 227 0.30 -9.22 10.76
C ASN A 227 -0.13 -10.12 9.58
N ASN A 228 -0.52 -9.51 8.46
CA ASN A 228 -1.00 -10.19 7.25
C ASN A 228 -0.10 -9.88 6.04
N VAL A 229 1.18 -9.61 6.25
CA VAL A 229 2.12 -9.25 5.17
C VAL A 229 2.42 -10.49 4.33
N VAL A 230 2.41 -10.33 3.00
CA VAL A 230 2.72 -11.40 2.04
C VAL A 230 4.03 -11.11 1.30
N ASP A 231 4.20 -9.86 0.85
CA ASP A 231 5.33 -9.42 0.03
C ASP A 231 6.32 -8.59 0.88
N ILE A 232 7.58 -9.02 0.88
CA ILE A 232 8.71 -8.35 1.53
C ILE A 232 9.83 -7.98 0.54
N SER A 233 9.54 -7.96 -0.75
CA SER A 233 10.50 -7.63 -1.81
C SER A 233 11.20 -6.28 -1.62
N CYS A 234 10.54 -5.31 -0.98
CA CYS A 234 11.12 -4.00 -0.67
C CYS A 234 12.24 -4.05 0.39
N LEU A 235 12.37 -5.13 1.18
CA LEU A 235 13.41 -5.23 2.22
C LEU A 235 14.83 -5.36 1.66
N LYS A 236 14.99 -5.79 0.39
CA LYS A 236 16.30 -5.84 -0.27
C LYS A 236 16.98 -4.46 -0.34
N GLU A 237 16.18 -3.41 -0.37
CA GLU A 237 16.57 -1.99 -0.49
C GLU A 237 17.05 -1.36 0.83
N LEU A 238 17.07 -2.11 1.93
CA LEU A 238 17.49 -1.63 3.26
C LEU A 238 18.95 -2.02 3.53
N PRO A 239 19.95 -1.19 3.19
CA PRO A 239 21.36 -1.61 3.17
C PRO A 239 21.91 -1.96 4.56
N ASN A 240 21.34 -1.37 5.62
CA ASN A 240 21.83 -1.49 6.99
C ASN A 240 21.03 -2.48 7.83
N LEU A 241 20.01 -3.14 7.27
CA LEU A 241 19.19 -4.08 8.03
C LEU A 241 20.04 -5.29 8.45
N THR A 242 20.06 -5.57 9.75
CA THR A 242 20.85 -6.64 10.40
C THR A 242 20.02 -7.50 11.35
N SER A 243 18.78 -7.14 11.63
CA SER A 243 17.90 -7.94 12.48
C SER A 243 16.46 -7.81 11.98
N LEU A 244 15.80 -8.95 11.81
CA LEU A 244 14.46 -9.00 11.25
C LEU A 244 13.58 -10.01 11.99
N ASN A 245 12.42 -9.56 12.46
CA ASN A 245 11.35 -10.40 13.01
C ASN A 245 10.07 -10.26 12.17
N VAL A 246 9.69 -11.34 11.50
CA VAL A 246 8.51 -11.38 10.61
C VAL A 246 7.50 -12.44 11.02
N GLY A 247 7.63 -13.04 12.20
CA GLY A 247 6.79 -14.16 12.62
C GLY A 247 5.29 -13.89 12.52
N TYR A 248 4.50 -14.94 12.33
CA TYR A 248 3.04 -14.82 12.24
C TYR A 248 2.60 -13.80 11.16
N ASN A 249 3.17 -13.92 9.96
CA ASN A 249 2.74 -13.25 8.73
C ASN A 249 2.37 -14.30 7.67
N LYS A 250 2.09 -13.88 6.43
CA LYS A 250 1.74 -14.74 5.29
C LYS A 250 2.83 -14.74 4.21
N ILE A 251 4.08 -14.55 4.63
CA ILE A 251 5.25 -14.48 3.74
C ILE A 251 5.64 -15.88 3.31
N VAL A 252 5.86 -16.07 2.01
CA VAL A 252 6.29 -17.34 1.41
C VAL A 252 7.64 -17.25 0.71
N ASP A 253 8.04 -16.04 0.29
CA ASP A 253 9.31 -15.78 -0.38
C ASP A 253 10.24 -14.98 0.54
N PHE A 254 11.34 -15.61 0.93
CA PHE A 254 12.38 -15.02 1.79
C PHE A 254 13.66 -14.64 1.02
N SER A 255 13.69 -14.85 -0.30
CA SER A 255 14.83 -14.44 -1.13
C SER A 255 15.23 -12.97 -0.99
N PRO A 256 14.32 -11.99 -0.73
CA PRO A 256 14.70 -10.59 -0.54
C PRO A 256 15.56 -10.33 0.71
N VAL A 257 15.57 -11.27 1.67
CA VAL A 257 16.29 -11.17 2.94
C VAL A 257 17.29 -12.31 3.15
N GLN A 258 17.65 -13.04 2.09
CA GLN A 258 18.57 -14.18 2.16
C GLN A 258 19.88 -13.83 2.89
N ARG A 259 20.45 -12.65 2.61
CA ARG A 259 21.68 -12.17 3.28
C ARG A 259 21.59 -12.12 4.81
N LEU A 260 20.39 -11.95 5.37
CA LEU A 260 20.15 -11.94 6.81
C LEU A 260 20.02 -13.36 7.35
N ILE A 261 19.39 -14.25 6.57
CA ILE A 261 19.26 -15.67 6.91
C ILE A 261 20.65 -16.30 7.00
N ASP A 262 21.51 -16.04 6.00
CA ASP A 262 22.88 -16.56 5.95
C ASP A 262 23.71 -16.15 7.18
N ARG A 263 23.36 -15.01 7.80
CA ARG A 263 24.01 -14.47 9.00
C ARG A 263 23.33 -14.89 10.31
N GLY A 264 22.26 -15.69 10.26
CA GLY A 264 21.47 -16.08 11.43
C GLY A 264 20.70 -14.91 12.08
N GLN A 265 20.42 -13.85 11.31
CA GLN A 265 19.89 -12.57 11.79
C GLN A 265 18.37 -12.41 11.64
N VAL A 266 17.68 -13.45 11.16
CA VAL A 266 16.21 -13.48 11.05
C VAL A 266 15.64 -14.40 12.12
N SER A 267 14.66 -13.90 12.87
CA SER A 267 13.90 -14.70 13.84
C SER A 267 12.42 -14.74 13.47
N GLY A 268 11.73 -15.84 13.78
CA GLY A 268 10.31 -16.00 13.48
C GLY A 268 9.99 -16.47 12.06
N ILE A 269 10.87 -17.26 11.41
CA ILE A 269 10.53 -17.98 10.18
C ILE A 269 9.60 -19.15 10.54
N GLY A 270 8.35 -18.83 10.86
CA GLY A 270 7.27 -19.80 10.94
C GLY A 270 6.65 -19.89 9.55
N THR A 271 6.94 -20.97 8.83
CA THR A 271 6.13 -21.37 7.68
C THR A 271 4.67 -21.41 8.14
N ASN A 272 3.80 -20.66 7.48
CA ASN A 272 2.36 -20.86 7.55
C ASN A 272 2.00 -22.18 6.83
N CYS A 273 2.48 -23.29 7.38
CA CYS A 273 1.84 -24.59 7.40
C CYS A 273 1.87 -24.90 8.90
N TYR A 274 0.90 -24.57 9.72
CA TYR A 274 -0.51 -24.93 9.61
C TYR A 274 -1.33 -23.87 10.33
N GLY A 275 -2.55 -23.65 9.83
CA GLY A 275 -3.58 -23.05 10.68
C GLY A 275 -3.76 -23.86 11.96
N ASN A 276 -4.30 -23.17 12.97
CA ASN A 276 -4.89 -23.65 14.21
C ASN A 276 -4.08 -23.47 15.51
N TYR A 277 -4.58 -22.47 16.25
CA TYR A 277 -4.69 -22.36 17.70
C TYR A 277 -3.44 -22.11 18.55
N TYR A 278 -3.67 -21.29 19.56
CA TYR A 278 -2.93 -21.20 20.80
C TYR A 278 -2.35 -22.57 21.24
N GLN A 279 -1.10 -22.53 21.71
CA GLN A 279 -0.36 -23.54 22.51
C GLN A 279 0.36 -24.68 21.76
N SER A 280 1.67 -24.52 21.52
CA SER A 280 2.77 -25.37 22.06
C SER A 280 4.09 -25.06 21.33
N ARG A 281 5.24 -25.30 21.98
CA ARG A 281 6.57 -25.14 21.37
C ARG A 281 6.74 -26.16 20.22
N PRO A 282 7.44 -25.79 19.13
CA PRO A 282 7.68 -26.69 18.01
C PRO A 282 8.42 -27.95 18.46
N THR A 283 8.06 -29.07 17.85
CA THR A 283 8.65 -30.38 18.13
C THR A 283 10.07 -30.49 17.56
N GLN A 284 10.87 -31.38 18.12
CA GLN A 284 12.25 -31.62 17.67
C GLN A 284 12.32 -32.06 16.20
N GLN A 285 11.30 -32.77 15.73
CA GLN A 285 11.17 -33.22 14.34
C GLN A 285 11.01 -32.04 13.37
N GLU A 286 10.19 -31.04 13.74
CA GLU A 286 9.99 -29.83 12.92
C GLU A 286 11.26 -28.97 12.86
N ILE A 287 12.04 -28.96 13.93
CA ILE A 287 13.36 -28.31 13.96
C ILE A 287 14.34 -29.05 13.03
N GLU A 288 14.31 -30.38 12.99
CA GLU A 288 15.18 -31.17 12.11
C GLU A 288 14.77 -31.09 10.63
N ASP A 289 13.47 -31.09 10.32
CA ASP A 289 12.98 -30.95 8.95
C ASP A 289 13.26 -29.55 8.40
N SER A 290 13.24 -28.52 9.27
CA SER A 290 13.68 -27.18 8.88
C SER A 290 15.16 -27.13 8.50
N LYS A 291 16.02 -28.01 9.03
CA LYS A 291 17.46 -28.09 8.66
C LYS A 291 17.70 -28.81 7.33
N ARG A 292 16.73 -29.60 6.84
CA ARG A 292 16.84 -30.39 5.59
C ARG A 292 16.41 -29.61 4.35
N LEU A 293 15.79 -28.46 4.51
CA LEU A 293 15.40 -27.54 3.42
C LEU A 293 16.42 -26.42 3.21
N TRP A 294 17.64 -26.58 3.74
CA TRP A 294 18.82 -25.75 3.47
C TRP A 294 19.92 -26.61 2.85
#